data_AF-A0A4Q9XUI5-F1
#
_entry.id   AF-A0A4Q9XUI5-F1
#
_cell.length_a   1.000
_cell.length_b   1.000
_cell.length_c   1.000
_cell.angle_alpha   90.00
_cell.angle_beta   90.00
_cell.angle_gamma   90.00
#
_symmetry.space_group_name_H-M   'P 1'
#
loop_
_entity.id
_entity.type
_entity.pdbx_description
1 polymer ?
#
loop_
_entity_poly.entity_id
_entity_poly.type
_entity_poly.pdbx_seq_one_letter_code
_entity_poly.pdbx_strand_id
1 'polypeptide(L)'
;MSTLENAWYSHSPLVWLLWPLALLYRVVTGLRRLAYRSGLFGSYAVDATVVIVGNVSVGGNGKTPLVMRLVELLRQQGYHPGVLSRGYGGSGVDYPCDVEPHHQASEVGDEPRLMRQHLKCPIVVDPDRVRGGQHLAAKHKCDVILCDDGLQHYRLKRDVEMIVMDGERRLGNGHLLPMGPLREGEWRLDTVDFIVVNGGIARKGSYLMTLQTGRFVNIKYPTTTRSVQEMQEPVIAVAGIGNPQRFYNTLSTKGVKIGRTVSFADHHSFVADDIPEGTVVMTEKDAVKCADIAHDDCWYLPVSATLTPEFQQAFMNKIASIKKTKR
;
A
#
# COMPACT_ATOMS: atom_id res chain seq x y z
N MET A 1 1.06 0.33 -18.50
CA MET A 1 -0.38 0.32 -18.17
C MET A 1 -1.04 -0.69 -19.07
N SER A 2 -1.86 -1.58 -18.52
CA SER A 2 -2.62 -2.54 -19.35
C SER A 2 -3.67 -1.80 -20.19
N THR A 3 -4.10 -2.39 -21.31
CA THR A 3 -5.17 -1.83 -22.17
C THR A 3 -6.47 -1.59 -21.39
N LEU A 4 -6.73 -2.41 -20.37
CA LEU A 4 -7.90 -2.30 -19.49
C LEU A 4 -7.79 -1.14 -18.49
N GLU A 5 -6.62 -0.95 -17.87
CA GLU A 5 -6.37 0.20 -16.98
C GLU A 5 -6.56 1.52 -17.73
N ASN A 6 -6.04 1.62 -18.96
CA ASN A 6 -6.24 2.80 -19.79
C ASN A 6 -7.73 3.04 -20.08
N ALA A 7 -8.49 1.99 -20.41
CA ALA A 7 -9.93 2.09 -20.67
C ALA A 7 -10.73 2.59 -19.46
N TRP A 8 -10.34 2.22 -18.24
CA TRP A 8 -10.98 2.70 -17.00
C TRP A 8 -10.81 4.20 -16.77
N TYR A 9 -9.66 4.76 -17.16
CA TYR A 9 -9.35 6.17 -16.94
C TYR A 9 -9.60 7.06 -18.17
N SER A 10 -9.83 6.47 -19.34
CA SER A 10 -10.14 7.19 -20.58
C SER A 10 -11.65 7.28 -20.90
N HIS A 11 -12.53 6.84 -19.99
CA HIS A 11 -13.98 6.75 -20.19
C HIS A 11 -14.40 6.08 -21.52
N SER A 12 -13.64 5.08 -21.96
CA SER A 12 -13.91 4.40 -23.23
C SER A 12 -15.27 3.69 -23.20
N PRO A 13 -16.14 3.83 -24.22
CA PRO A 13 -17.42 3.14 -24.26
C PRO A 13 -17.28 1.60 -24.28
N LEU A 14 -16.10 1.07 -24.62
CA LEU A 14 -15.81 -0.36 -24.61
C LEU A 14 -15.96 -0.99 -23.21
N VAL A 15 -15.85 -0.21 -22.12
CA VAL A 15 -16.05 -0.74 -20.77
C VAL A 15 -17.47 -1.25 -20.53
N TRP A 16 -18.47 -0.78 -21.30
CA TRP A 16 -19.86 -1.23 -21.17
C TRP A 16 -20.05 -2.69 -21.58
N LEU A 17 -19.18 -3.24 -22.43
CA LEU A 17 -19.18 -4.68 -22.73
C LEU A 17 -18.91 -5.53 -21.48
N LEU A 18 -18.26 -4.95 -20.47
CA LEU A 18 -17.94 -5.61 -19.19
C LEU A 18 -19.03 -5.45 -18.13
N TRP A 19 -20.13 -4.76 -18.43
CA TRP A 19 -21.22 -4.54 -17.48
C TRP A 19 -21.78 -5.86 -16.91
N PRO A 20 -22.11 -6.91 -17.70
CA PRO A 20 -22.65 -8.15 -17.13
C PRO A 20 -21.72 -8.77 -16.07
N LEU A 21 -20.41 -8.70 -16.28
CA LEU A 21 -19.41 -9.17 -15.32
C LEU A 21 -19.33 -8.27 -14.08
N ALA A 22 -19.45 -6.95 -14.25
CA ALA A 22 -19.46 -6.01 -13.13
C ALA A 22 -20.72 -6.16 -12.26
N LEU A 23 -21.86 -6.50 -12.87
CA LEU A 23 -23.10 -6.82 -12.16
C LEU A 23 -22.92 -8.10 -11.34
N LEU A 24 -22.36 -9.15 -11.94
CA LEU A 24 -22.06 -10.40 -11.24
C LEU A 24 -21.12 -10.14 -10.04
N TYR A 25 -20.03 -9.38 -10.25
CA TYR A 25 -19.10 -8.99 -9.19
C TYR A 25 -19.82 -8.22 -8.07
N ARG A 26 -20.69 -7.27 -8.41
CA ARG A 26 -21.50 -6.52 -7.43
C ARG A 26 -22.40 -7.44 -6.60
N VAL A 27 -23.07 -8.39 -7.24
CA VAL A 27 -23.97 -9.34 -6.56
C VAL A 27 -23.18 -10.24 -5.62
N VAL A 28 -22.10 -10.87 -6.08
CA VAL A 28 -21.28 -11.78 -5.28
C VAL A 28 -20.67 -11.06 -4.08
N THR A 29 -20.08 -9.89 -4.30
CA THR A 29 -19.49 -9.10 -3.20
C THR A 29 -20.56 -8.55 -2.25
N GLY A 30 -21.74 -8.19 -2.77
CA GLY A 30 -22.89 -7.75 -1.98
C GLY A 30 -23.42 -8.85 -1.06
N LEU A 31 -23.66 -10.04 -1.59
CA LEU A 31 -24.09 -11.21 -0.83
C LEU A 31 -23.07 -11.58 0.25
N ARG A 32 -21.78 -11.57 -0.08
CA ARG A 32 -20.72 -11.79 0.90
C ARG A 32 -20.79 -10.78 2.04
N ARG A 33 -20.94 -9.49 1.75
CA ARG A 33 -21.07 -8.44 2.78
C ARG A 33 -22.32 -8.66 3.65
N LEU A 34 -23.45 -9.01 3.04
CA LEU A 34 -24.69 -9.30 3.76
C LEU A 34 -24.52 -10.49 4.70
N ALA A 35 -23.87 -11.56 4.26
CA ALA A 35 -23.60 -12.74 5.09
C ALA A 35 -22.76 -12.44 6.34
N TYR A 36 -21.75 -11.56 6.24
CA TYR A 36 -21.00 -11.11 7.41
C TYR A 36 -21.81 -10.16 8.30
N ARG A 37 -22.60 -9.26 7.70
CA ARG A 37 -23.47 -8.33 8.47
C ARG A 37 -24.60 -9.05 9.21
N SER A 38 -25.15 -10.12 8.65
CA SER A 38 -26.20 -10.92 9.31
C SER A 38 -25.64 -11.90 10.34
N GLY A 39 -24.32 -12.01 10.48
CA GLY A 39 -23.67 -12.97 11.37
C GLY A 39 -23.69 -14.41 10.85
N LEU A 40 -24.11 -14.64 9.59
CA LEU A 40 -24.05 -15.97 8.96
C LEU A 40 -22.61 -16.47 8.85
N PHE A 41 -21.66 -15.57 8.60
CA PHE A 41 -20.24 -15.85 8.68
C PHE A 41 -19.63 -15.24 9.94
N GLY A 42 -18.80 -16.03 10.64
CA GLY A 42 -18.15 -15.60 11.87
C GLY A 42 -17.09 -14.52 11.64
N SER A 43 -17.09 -13.51 12.51
CA SER A 43 -16.01 -12.53 12.65
C SER A 43 -15.37 -12.66 14.02
N TYR A 44 -14.04 -12.66 14.06
CA TYR A 44 -13.26 -12.99 15.24
C TYR A 44 -12.50 -11.76 15.74
N ALA A 45 -12.59 -11.51 17.04
CA ALA A 45 -11.81 -10.48 17.71
C ALA A 45 -10.39 -10.98 18.00
N VAL A 46 -9.46 -10.04 18.08
CA VAL A 46 -8.10 -10.25 18.58
C VAL A 46 -7.90 -9.34 19.79
N ASP A 47 -6.99 -9.73 20.69
CA ASP A 47 -6.69 -8.99 21.92
C ASP A 47 -5.78 -7.78 21.66
N ALA A 48 -6.20 -6.93 20.72
CA ALA A 48 -5.54 -5.69 20.31
C ALA A 48 -6.54 -4.76 19.63
N THR A 49 -6.17 -3.48 19.44
CA THR A 49 -6.93 -2.57 18.58
C THR A 49 -6.55 -2.81 17.12
N VAL A 50 -7.50 -3.22 16.28
CA VAL A 50 -7.27 -3.50 14.86
C VAL A 50 -7.65 -2.28 14.02
N VAL A 51 -6.65 -1.75 13.31
CA VAL A 51 -6.81 -0.65 12.35
C VAL A 51 -6.61 -1.21 10.95
N ILE A 52 -7.63 -1.09 10.11
CA ILE A 52 -7.56 -1.49 8.70
C ILE A 52 -7.14 -0.29 7.86
N VAL A 53 -6.04 -0.44 7.13
CA VAL A 53 -5.62 0.50 6.09
C VAL A 53 -5.81 -0.19 4.74
N GLY A 54 -6.66 0.37 3.89
CA GLY A 54 -6.88 -0.21 2.57
C GLY A 54 -7.29 0.81 1.52
N ASN A 55 -7.66 0.33 0.35
CA ASN A 55 -8.19 1.14 -0.73
C ASN A 55 -9.39 0.50 -1.42
N VAL A 56 -10.23 1.36 -1.98
CA VAL A 56 -11.43 0.97 -2.75
C VAL A 56 -11.14 0.73 -4.22
N SER A 57 -10.04 1.22 -4.77
CA SER A 57 -9.61 0.99 -6.15
C SER A 57 -8.45 -0.02 -6.24
N VAL A 58 -8.23 -0.60 -7.41
CA VAL A 58 -7.00 -1.33 -7.74
C VAL A 58 -5.89 -0.33 -8.07
N GLY A 59 -4.67 -0.60 -7.61
CA GLY A 59 -3.47 0.20 -7.88
C GLY A 59 -2.80 0.78 -6.62
N GLY A 60 -1.62 1.37 -6.83
CA GLY A 60 -0.78 1.94 -5.77
C GLY A 60 -1.28 3.28 -5.25
N ASN A 61 -2.09 3.27 -4.19
CA ASN A 61 -2.63 4.49 -3.56
C ASN A 61 -1.74 5.07 -2.45
N GLY A 62 -0.57 4.47 -2.17
CA GLY A 62 0.34 4.89 -1.11
C GLY A 62 -0.03 4.37 0.28
N LYS A 63 -0.57 3.16 0.37
CA LYS A 63 -0.88 2.48 1.65
C LYS A 63 0.39 2.22 2.45
N THR A 64 1.43 1.66 1.84
CA THR A 64 2.66 1.29 2.53
C THR A 64 3.34 2.48 3.22
N PRO A 65 3.53 3.65 2.56
CA PRO A 65 4.03 4.85 3.25
C PRO A 65 3.14 5.31 4.41
N LEU A 66 1.82 5.22 4.27
CA LEU A 66 0.88 5.58 5.34
C LEU A 66 1.00 4.62 6.54
N VAL A 67 1.03 3.31 6.30
CA VAL A 67 1.19 2.30 7.35
C VAL A 67 2.49 2.55 8.11
N MET A 68 3.61 2.76 7.41
CA MET A 68 4.90 3.05 8.05
C MET A 68 4.83 4.29 8.93
N ARG A 69 4.21 5.38 8.44
CA ARG A 69 4.06 6.62 9.22
C ARG A 69 3.13 6.47 10.43
N LEU A 70 2.05 5.68 10.30
CA LEU A 70 1.16 5.38 11.43
C LEU A 70 1.84 4.55 12.51
N VAL A 71 2.68 3.57 12.14
CA VAL A 71 3.50 2.82 13.10
C VAL A 71 4.38 3.75 13.91
N GLU A 72 5.11 4.66 13.24
CA GLU A 72 5.97 5.63 13.92
C GLU A 72 5.18 6.50 14.89
N LEU A 73 4.03 7.03 14.45
CA LEU A 73 3.17 7.88 15.29
C LEU A 73 2.68 7.13 16.53
N LEU A 74 2.24 5.89 16.38
CA LEU A 74 1.81 5.04 17.51
C LEU A 74 2.96 4.78 18.49
N ARG A 75 4.16 4.47 17.99
CA ARG A 75 5.34 4.25 18.84
C ARG A 75 5.75 5.50 19.60
N GLN A 76 5.70 6.67 18.96
CA GLN A 76 5.98 7.96 19.60
C GLN A 76 5.01 8.25 20.76
N GLN A 77 3.82 7.66 20.71
CA GLN A 77 2.79 7.78 21.75
C GLN A 77 2.79 6.60 22.74
N GLY A 78 3.84 5.76 22.71
CA GLY A 78 4.05 4.67 23.67
C GLY A 78 3.22 3.40 23.42
N TYR A 79 2.60 3.27 22.25
CA TYR A 79 1.93 2.02 21.85
C TYR A 79 2.95 0.99 21.35
N HIS A 80 2.54 -0.27 21.34
CA HIS A 80 3.29 -1.40 20.77
C HIS A 80 2.59 -1.88 19.49
N PRO A 81 2.75 -1.17 18.36
CA PRO A 81 2.11 -1.57 17.13
C PRO A 81 2.73 -2.83 16.52
N GLY A 82 1.91 -3.62 15.83
CA GLY A 82 2.34 -4.66 14.90
C GLY A 82 1.71 -4.44 13.53
N VAL A 83 2.37 -4.88 12.46
CA VAL A 83 1.83 -4.81 11.09
C VAL A 83 1.42 -6.21 10.65
N LEU A 84 0.23 -6.31 10.06
CA LEU A 84 -0.31 -7.55 9.51
C LEU A 84 -0.55 -7.39 8.02
N SER A 85 0.05 -8.25 7.20
CA SER A 85 -0.09 -8.24 5.74
C SER A 85 -0.46 -9.62 5.17
N ARG A 86 -0.83 -9.65 3.88
CA ARG A 86 -1.08 -10.89 3.14
C ARG A 86 0.18 -11.57 2.68
N GLY A 87 1.20 -10.77 2.38
CA GLY A 87 2.35 -11.22 1.59
C GLY A 87 1.95 -11.48 0.14
N TYR A 88 1.23 -10.54 -0.48
CA TYR A 88 0.90 -10.66 -1.89
C TYR A 88 2.17 -10.75 -2.73
N GLY A 89 2.19 -11.67 -3.70
CA GLY A 89 3.37 -11.96 -4.53
C GLY A 89 4.45 -12.81 -3.83
N GLY A 90 4.33 -13.05 -2.53
CA GLY A 90 5.21 -13.94 -1.78
C GLY A 90 4.73 -15.39 -1.81
N SER A 91 5.66 -16.32 -1.96
CA SER A 91 5.45 -17.75 -1.80
C SER A 91 6.71 -18.37 -1.25
N GLY A 92 6.63 -19.13 -0.15
CA GLY A 92 7.80 -19.81 0.40
C GLY A 92 7.93 -19.78 1.92
N VAL A 93 6.94 -19.25 2.65
CA VAL A 93 6.96 -19.23 4.11
C VAL A 93 5.78 -19.98 4.71
N ASP A 94 6.00 -20.59 5.86
CA ASP A 94 4.93 -21.15 6.69
C ASP A 94 4.20 -20.04 7.45
N TYR A 95 2.87 -20.11 7.46
CA TYR A 95 2.02 -19.09 8.07
C TYR A 95 1.49 -19.49 9.45
N PRO A 96 1.45 -18.56 10.44
CA PRO A 96 1.87 -17.15 10.35
C PRO A 96 3.40 -17.00 10.32
N CYS A 97 3.90 -16.12 9.46
CA CYS A 97 5.33 -15.86 9.30
C CYS A 97 5.70 -14.49 9.89
N ASP A 98 6.68 -14.46 10.80
CA ASP A 98 7.33 -13.23 11.24
C ASP A 98 8.35 -12.77 10.19
N VAL A 99 8.20 -11.55 9.67
CA VAL A 99 9.08 -11.05 8.62
C VAL A 99 10.41 -10.61 9.21
N GLU A 100 11.44 -11.41 8.96
CA GLU A 100 12.82 -11.11 9.35
C GLU A 100 13.62 -10.37 8.26
N PRO A 101 14.73 -9.68 8.62
CA PRO A 101 15.54 -8.91 7.67
C PRO A 101 16.16 -9.72 6.52
N HIS A 102 16.36 -11.03 6.71
CA HIS A 102 16.97 -11.92 5.74
C HIS A 102 15.99 -12.48 4.72
N HIS A 103 14.67 -12.38 4.97
CA HIS A 103 13.67 -12.82 4.00
C HIS A 103 13.73 -11.96 2.74
N GLN A 104 13.43 -12.58 1.61
CA GLN A 104 13.34 -11.92 0.31
C GLN A 104 11.91 -11.57 -0.06
N ALA A 105 11.75 -10.61 -0.97
CA ALA A 105 10.44 -10.19 -1.47
C ALA A 105 9.64 -11.34 -2.11
N SER A 106 10.33 -12.30 -2.72
CA SER A 106 9.73 -13.51 -3.28
C SER A 106 9.11 -14.44 -2.23
N GLU A 107 9.57 -14.37 -0.97
CA GLU A 107 9.11 -15.24 0.11
C GLU A 107 7.93 -14.60 0.87
N VAL A 108 8.08 -13.34 1.26
CA VAL A 108 7.12 -12.64 2.14
C VAL A 108 6.29 -11.57 1.44
N GLY A 109 6.56 -11.30 0.15
CA GLY A 109 5.97 -10.22 -0.62
C GLY A 109 6.81 -8.93 -0.60
N ASP A 110 6.62 -8.08 -1.60
CA ASP A 110 7.35 -6.82 -1.79
C ASP A 110 7.02 -5.77 -0.70
N GLU A 111 5.75 -5.58 -0.36
CA GLU A 111 5.33 -4.61 0.66
C GLU A 111 5.81 -4.99 2.08
N PRO A 112 5.66 -6.24 2.57
CA PRO A 112 6.19 -6.62 3.88
C PRO A 112 7.71 -6.53 3.96
N ARG A 113 8.41 -6.93 2.89
CA ARG A 113 9.87 -6.81 2.81
C ARG A 113 10.32 -5.36 2.88
N LEU A 114 9.65 -4.47 2.14
CA LEU A 114 9.89 -3.03 2.17
C LEU A 114 9.65 -2.46 3.57
N MET A 115 8.50 -2.75 4.17
CA MET A 115 8.19 -2.28 5.53
C MET A 115 9.22 -2.75 6.55
N ARG A 116 9.75 -3.97 6.42
CA ARG A 116 10.76 -4.51 7.35
C ARG A 116 12.08 -3.75 7.32
N GLN A 117 12.45 -3.15 6.18
CA GLN A 117 13.66 -2.32 6.05
C GLN A 117 13.58 -1.05 6.92
N HIS A 118 12.37 -0.51 7.09
CA HIS A 118 12.14 0.77 7.79
C HIS A 118 11.64 0.59 9.22
N LEU A 119 10.81 -0.43 9.44
CA LEU A 119 10.14 -0.63 10.71
C LEU A 119 10.90 -1.60 11.61
N LYS A 120 10.98 -1.24 12.89
CA LYS A 120 11.50 -2.11 13.96
C LYS A 120 10.40 -2.78 14.78
N CYS A 121 9.14 -2.64 14.37
CA CYS A 121 8.02 -3.33 15.03
C CYS A 121 7.84 -4.73 14.41
N PRO A 122 7.12 -5.64 15.09
CA PRO A 122 6.73 -6.91 14.51
C PRO A 122 5.92 -6.72 13.22
N ILE A 123 6.25 -7.49 12.18
CA ILE A 123 5.52 -7.56 10.93
C ILE A 123 5.22 -9.02 10.68
N VAL A 124 3.94 -9.36 10.50
CA VAL A 124 3.49 -10.72 10.25
C VAL A 124 2.79 -10.81 8.91
N VAL A 125 3.12 -11.85 8.17
CA VAL A 125 2.45 -12.23 6.94
C VAL A 125 1.59 -13.45 7.20
N ASP A 126 0.29 -13.34 6.88
CA ASP A 126 -0.65 -14.47 6.96
C ASP A 126 -1.91 -14.21 6.12
N PRO A 127 -2.26 -15.08 5.14
CA PRO A 127 -3.54 -15.03 4.43
C PRO A 127 -4.77 -15.09 5.36
N ASP A 128 -4.68 -15.82 6.47
CA ASP A 128 -5.66 -15.79 7.55
C ASP A 128 -5.31 -14.67 8.54
N ARG A 129 -5.93 -13.51 8.33
CA ARG A 129 -5.73 -12.32 9.17
C ARG A 129 -6.13 -12.50 10.63
N VAL A 130 -7.05 -13.43 10.93
CA VAL A 130 -7.40 -13.72 12.31
C VAL A 130 -6.23 -14.40 13.01
N ARG A 131 -5.68 -15.45 12.39
CA ARG A 131 -4.52 -16.18 12.92
C ARG A 131 -3.30 -15.27 13.05
N GLY A 132 -2.98 -14.51 12.01
CA GLY A 132 -1.86 -13.56 12.04
C GLY A 132 -2.04 -12.45 13.10
N GLY A 133 -3.26 -11.93 13.26
CA GLY A 133 -3.58 -10.94 14.30
C GLY A 133 -3.47 -11.52 15.72
N GLN A 134 -3.93 -12.75 15.92
CA GLN A 134 -3.78 -13.46 17.19
C GLN A 134 -2.30 -13.73 17.51
N HIS A 135 -1.50 -14.09 16.50
CA HIS A 135 -0.05 -14.28 16.66
C HIS A 135 0.65 -13.00 17.10
N LEU A 136 0.35 -11.85 16.47
CA LEU A 136 0.87 -10.54 16.87
C LEU A 136 0.51 -10.19 18.32
N ALA A 137 -0.76 -10.35 18.70
CA ALA A 137 -1.21 -10.05 20.06
C ALA A 137 -0.58 -11.00 21.10
N ALA A 138 -0.56 -12.31 20.83
CA ALA A 138 -0.13 -13.32 21.79
C ALA A 138 1.39 -13.38 21.95
N LYS A 139 2.15 -13.44 20.84
CA LYS A 139 3.61 -13.60 20.83
C LYS A 139 4.33 -12.28 21.10
N HIS A 140 3.94 -11.23 20.38
CA HIS A 140 4.65 -9.94 20.41
C HIS A 140 4.02 -8.90 21.33
N LYS A 141 2.89 -9.23 21.97
CA LYS A 141 2.17 -8.34 22.89
C LYS A 141 1.78 -6.99 22.24
N CYS A 142 1.48 -7.02 20.95
CA CYS A 142 1.02 -5.83 20.24
C CYS A 142 -0.34 -5.36 20.78
N ASP A 143 -0.46 -4.09 21.13
CA ASP A 143 -1.72 -3.49 21.60
C ASP A 143 -2.50 -2.77 20.49
N VAL A 144 -1.85 -2.51 19.35
CA VAL A 144 -2.44 -2.01 18.12
C VAL A 144 -1.93 -2.83 16.94
N ILE A 145 -2.80 -3.28 16.05
CA ILE A 145 -2.45 -4.01 14.84
C ILE A 145 -2.90 -3.19 13.63
N LEU A 146 -1.95 -2.76 12.81
CA LEU A 146 -2.22 -2.14 11.51
C LEU A 146 -2.27 -3.24 10.45
N CYS A 147 -3.46 -3.50 9.90
CA CYS A 147 -3.64 -4.47 8.83
C CYS A 147 -3.64 -3.78 7.46
N ASP A 148 -2.67 -4.14 6.63
CA ASP A 148 -2.58 -3.66 5.25
C ASP A 148 -3.51 -4.47 4.33
N ASP A 149 -4.18 -3.75 3.43
CA ASP A 149 -5.19 -4.20 2.47
C ASP A 149 -6.30 -5.07 3.09
N GLY A 150 -6.75 -4.73 4.30
CA GLY A 150 -7.71 -5.54 5.06
C GLY A 150 -9.20 -5.23 4.81
N LEU A 151 -9.55 -4.26 3.96
CA LEU A 151 -10.95 -3.76 3.85
C LEU A 151 -11.97 -4.86 3.47
N GLN A 152 -11.55 -5.83 2.66
CA GLN A 152 -12.38 -6.95 2.23
C GLN A 152 -12.27 -8.20 3.14
N HIS A 153 -11.45 -8.15 4.21
CA HIS A 153 -11.26 -9.26 5.14
C HIS A 153 -12.19 -9.15 6.36
N TYR A 154 -13.50 -9.32 6.13
CA TYR A 154 -14.53 -9.17 7.17
C TYR A 154 -14.48 -10.20 8.31
N ARG A 155 -13.68 -11.26 8.16
CA ARG A 155 -13.53 -12.31 9.18
C ARG A 155 -12.70 -11.82 10.38
N LEU A 156 -11.80 -10.86 10.20
CA LEU A 156 -11.14 -10.15 11.30
C LEU A 156 -12.03 -8.98 11.75
N LYS A 157 -12.42 -8.96 13.03
CA LYS A 157 -13.09 -7.79 13.60
C LYS A 157 -12.11 -6.61 13.62
N ARG A 158 -12.63 -5.45 13.22
CA ARG A 158 -11.88 -4.19 13.06
C ARG A 158 -12.48 -3.12 13.95
N ASP A 159 -11.62 -2.28 14.52
CA ASP A 159 -12.02 -1.19 15.41
C ASP A 159 -11.95 0.18 14.72
N VAL A 160 -11.02 0.33 13.78
CA VAL A 160 -10.85 1.54 12.97
C VAL A 160 -10.66 1.13 11.51
N GLU A 161 -11.32 1.87 10.61
CA GLU A 161 -11.16 1.69 9.18
C GLU A 161 -10.70 2.97 8.48
N MET A 162 -9.79 2.79 7.53
CA MET A 162 -9.22 3.88 6.75
C MET A 162 -9.10 3.50 5.29
N ILE A 163 -9.50 4.45 4.44
CA ILE A 163 -9.33 4.34 2.98
C ILE A 163 -8.26 5.32 2.52
N VAL A 164 -7.31 4.81 1.75
CA VAL A 164 -6.31 5.59 1.04
C VAL A 164 -6.71 5.71 -0.43
N MET A 165 -6.83 6.95 -0.91
CA MET A 165 -7.15 7.27 -2.30
C MET A 165 -6.04 8.09 -2.94
N ASP A 166 -5.78 7.85 -4.22
CA ASP A 166 -4.96 8.75 -5.02
C ASP A 166 -5.72 10.07 -5.27
N GLY A 167 -5.08 11.21 -5.01
CA GLY A 167 -5.72 12.52 -5.09
C GLY A 167 -6.04 13.01 -6.50
N GLU A 168 -5.35 12.48 -7.51
CA GLU A 168 -5.57 12.80 -8.93
C GLU A 168 -6.56 11.84 -9.55
N ARG A 169 -6.30 10.53 -9.45
CA ARG A 169 -7.14 9.48 -10.08
C ARG A 169 -8.47 9.26 -9.36
N ARG A 170 -8.51 9.51 -8.04
CA ARG A 170 -9.67 9.27 -7.16
C ARG A 170 -10.35 7.93 -7.44
N LEU A 171 -11.62 7.94 -7.85
CA LEU A 171 -12.44 6.75 -8.07
C LEU A 171 -12.43 6.27 -9.54
N GLY A 172 -11.63 6.89 -10.42
CA GLY A 172 -11.65 6.60 -11.86
C GLY A 172 -13.02 6.85 -12.48
N ASN A 173 -13.51 5.90 -13.28
CA ASN A 173 -14.84 5.96 -13.89
C ASN A 173 -16.01 5.64 -12.94
N GLY A 174 -15.76 5.41 -11.65
CA GLY A 174 -16.81 5.15 -10.66
C GLY A 174 -17.46 3.76 -10.73
N HIS A 175 -17.01 2.89 -11.63
CA HIS A 175 -17.56 1.55 -11.80
C HIS A 175 -16.76 0.49 -11.03
N LEU A 176 -17.46 -0.58 -10.63
CA LEU A 176 -16.84 -1.76 -10.02
C LEU A 176 -16.07 -2.58 -11.06
N LEU A 177 -15.12 -3.39 -10.58
CA LEU A 177 -14.45 -4.39 -11.41
C LEU A 177 -15.45 -5.31 -12.12
N PRO A 178 -15.18 -5.71 -13.38
CA PRO A 178 -14.07 -5.29 -14.23
C PRO A 178 -14.39 -4.05 -15.12
N MET A 179 -15.58 -3.46 -14.99
CA MET A 179 -15.99 -2.26 -15.76
C MET A 179 -15.23 -0.99 -15.34
N GLY A 180 -14.76 -0.95 -14.10
CA GLY A 180 -13.95 0.12 -13.55
C GLY A 180 -12.94 -0.38 -12.52
N PRO A 181 -12.14 0.51 -11.93
CA PRO A 181 -11.05 0.14 -11.05
C PRO A 181 -11.52 -0.21 -9.63
N LEU A 182 -12.81 -0.04 -9.30
CA LEU A 182 -13.29 -0.14 -7.93
C LEU A 182 -13.54 -1.58 -7.47
N ARG A 183 -12.95 -1.97 -6.35
CA ARG A 183 -13.26 -3.18 -5.59
C ARG A 183 -14.53 -3.02 -4.75
N GLU A 184 -14.76 -1.82 -4.24
CA GLU A 184 -15.97 -1.39 -3.53
C GLU A 184 -16.39 0.00 -4.04
N GLY A 185 -17.69 0.28 -4.07
CA GLY A 185 -18.21 1.52 -4.66
C GLY A 185 -17.99 2.74 -3.76
N GLU A 186 -18.33 3.93 -4.29
CA GLU A 186 -18.21 5.21 -3.56
C GLU A 186 -18.91 5.21 -2.20
N TRP A 187 -20.03 4.49 -2.08
CA TRP A 187 -20.77 4.29 -0.82
C TRP A 187 -19.89 3.80 0.35
N ARG A 188 -18.72 3.20 0.06
CA ARG A 188 -17.81 2.71 1.09
C ARG A 188 -17.13 3.86 1.85
N LEU A 189 -16.94 5.01 1.19
CA LEU A 189 -16.35 6.21 1.78
C LEU A 189 -17.15 6.72 2.98
N ASP A 190 -18.48 6.56 2.96
CA ASP A 190 -19.37 7.01 4.04
C ASP A 190 -19.35 6.11 5.28
N THR A 191 -18.61 5.00 5.24
CA THR A 191 -18.66 3.96 6.28
C THR A 191 -17.33 3.75 7.01
N VAL A 192 -16.28 4.46 6.61
CA VAL A 192 -14.95 4.39 7.25
C VAL A 192 -14.74 5.56 8.19
N ASP A 193 -13.86 5.40 9.17
CA ASP A 193 -13.52 6.47 10.12
C ASP A 193 -12.68 7.56 9.45
N PHE A 194 -11.81 7.17 8.51
CA PHE A 194 -10.86 8.08 7.89
C PHE A 194 -10.75 7.86 6.38
N ILE A 195 -10.72 8.97 5.66
CA ILE A 195 -10.37 9.01 4.23
C ILE A 195 -9.08 9.81 4.11
N VAL A 196 -8.01 9.15 3.66
CA VAL A 196 -6.70 9.76 3.42
C VAL A 196 -6.49 9.88 1.92
N VAL A 197 -6.25 11.10 1.45
CA VAL A 197 -6.01 11.42 0.05
C VAL A 197 -4.53 11.68 -0.15
N ASN A 198 -3.91 10.89 -1.02
CA ASN A 198 -2.49 10.94 -1.32
C ASN A 198 -2.21 11.88 -2.49
N GLY A 199 -1.62 13.05 -2.22
CA GLY A 199 -1.43 14.11 -3.19
C GLY A 199 -2.72 14.85 -3.56
N GLY A 200 -2.64 15.78 -4.52
CA GLY A 200 -3.78 16.57 -4.96
C GLY A 200 -4.39 17.45 -3.85
N ILE A 201 -5.70 17.65 -3.92
CA ILE A 201 -6.46 18.51 -2.98
C ILE A 201 -7.41 17.64 -2.13
N ALA A 202 -7.27 17.70 -0.81
CA ALA A 202 -8.24 17.07 0.09
C ALA A 202 -9.59 17.79 0.02
N ARG A 203 -10.67 17.01 -0.03
CA ARG A 203 -12.05 17.53 0.03
C ARG A 203 -12.56 17.46 1.48
N LYS A 204 -13.68 18.13 1.76
CA LYS A 204 -14.36 18.05 3.06
C LYS A 204 -14.58 16.57 3.44
N GLY A 205 -14.24 16.21 4.68
CA GLY A 205 -14.34 14.84 5.18
C GLY A 205 -13.16 13.93 4.81
N SER A 206 -12.09 14.48 4.20
CA SER A 206 -10.87 13.74 3.92
C SER A 206 -9.63 14.49 4.40
N TYR A 207 -8.57 13.75 4.67
CA TYR A 207 -7.30 14.25 5.17
C TYR A 207 -6.23 14.15 4.08
N LEU A 208 -5.40 15.17 3.95
CA LEU A 208 -4.30 15.16 2.99
C LEU A 208 -3.12 14.34 3.55
N MET A 209 -2.54 13.55 2.67
CA MET A 209 -1.20 12.99 2.85
C MET A 209 -0.37 13.40 1.64
N THR A 210 0.85 13.86 1.89
CA THR A 210 1.83 14.11 0.83
C THR A 210 2.98 13.13 0.95
N LEU A 211 3.61 12.80 -0.17
CA LEU A 211 4.84 12.02 -0.17
C LEU A 211 6.01 12.99 -0.27
N GLN A 212 6.90 12.93 0.70
CA GLN A 212 8.19 13.58 0.65
C GLN A 212 9.23 12.57 0.21
N THR A 213 10.09 12.98 -0.71
CA THR A 213 11.16 12.12 -1.22
C THR A 213 12.43 12.33 -0.43
N GLY A 214 13.22 11.29 -0.25
CA GLY A 214 14.58 11.41 0.26
C GLY A 214 15.62 11.74 -0.82
N ARG A 215 16.87 11.36 -0.54
CA ARG A 215 17.98 11.28 -1.51
C ARG A 215 17.86 9.98 -2.30
N PHE A 216 18.38 9.93 -3.51
CA PHE A 216 18.57 8.67 -4.23
C PHE A 216 19.52 7.77 -3.43
N VAL A 217 19.18 6.49 -3.33
CA VAL A 217 19.97 5.49 -2.64
C VAL A 217 20.38 4.42 -3.65
N ASN A 218 21.64 4.04 -3.65
CA ASN A 218 22.12 2.95 -4.50
C ASN A 218 21.60 1.60 -3.95
N ILE A 219 21.10 0.74 -4.83
CA ILE A 219 20.48 -0.54 -4.41
C ILE A 219 21.51 -1.47 -3.79
N LYS A 220 22.70 -1.58 -4.39
CA LYS A 220 23.76 -2.50 -3.96
C LYS A 220 24.62 -1.94 -2.82
N TYR A 221 24.76 -0.62 -2.80
CA TYR A 221 25.55 0.10 -1.79
C TYR A 221 24.66 1.11 -1.03
N PRO A 222 23.83 0.68 -0.06
CA PRO A 222 22.83 1.55 0.59
C PRO A 222 23.39 2.79 1.31
N THR A 223 24.68 2.80 1.64
CA THR A 223 25.37 3.98 2.21
C THR A 223 25.68 5.05 1.17
N THR A 224 25.66 4.71 -0.11
CA THR A 224 25.93 5.61 -1.22
C THR A 224 24.63 6.31 -1.62
N THR A 225 24.57 7.63 -1.43
CA THR A 225 23.37 8.43 -1.73
C THR A 225 23.67 9.64 -2.59
N ARG A 226 22.76 9.97 -3.50
CA ARG A 226 22.84 11.15 -4.38
C ARG A 226 21.63 12.07 -4.18
N SER A 227 21.88 13.37 -4.17
CA SER A 227 20.86 14.40 -4.33
C SER A 227 20.38 14.42 -5.78
N VAL A 228 19.30 15.16 -6.03
CA VAL A 228 18.80 15.33 -7.40
C VAL A 228 19.82 16.05 -8.28
N GLN A 229 20.54 17.02 -7.73
CA GLN A 229 21.56 17.81 -8.45
C GLN A 229 22.78 16.97 -8.84
N GLU A 230 23.05 15.90 -8.10
CA GLU A 230 24.14 14.94 -8.39
C GLU A 230 23.76 13.95 -9.51
N MET A 231 22.48 13.86 -9.88
CA MET A 231 21.99 13.05 -11.01
C MET A 231 22.02 13.85 -12.32
N GLN A 232 23.23 14.14 -12.82
CA GLN A 232 23.41 15.04 -13.97
C GLN A 232 23.17 14.38 -15.34
N GLU A 233 23.43 13.07 -15.41
CA GLU A 233 23.24 12.27 -16.62
C GLU A 233 21.76 11.88 -16.82
N PRO A 234 21.30 11.73 -18.07
CA PRO A 234 19.96 11.22 -18.34
C PRO A 234 19.77 9.82 -17.74
N VAL A 235 18.81 9.66 -16.84
CA VAL A 235 18.52 8.38 -16.20
C VAL A 235 17.50 7.58 -17.00
N ILE A 236 17.52 6.26 -16.80
CA ILE A 236 16.46 5.36 -17.23
C ILE A 236 15.53 5.15 -16.04
N ALA A 237 14.31 5.70 -16.13
CA ALA A 237 13.32 5.60 -15.05
C ALA A 237 12.50 4.30 -15.20
N VAL A 238 12.57 3.43 -14.20
CA VAL A 238 11.89 2.13 -14.17
C VAL A 238 10.79 2.12 -13.11
N ALA A 239 9.59 1.65 -13.45
CA ALA A 239 8.51 1.53 -12.47
C ALA A 239 7.55 0.38 -12.78
N GLY A 240 7.39 -0.52 -11.80
CA GLY A 240 6.47 -1.67 -11.79
C GLY A 240 5.38 -1.51 -10.73
N ILE A 241 4.68 -0.37 -10.78
CA ILE A 241 3.61 0.03 -9.84
C ILE A 241 2.32 0.37 -10.60
N GLY A 242 1.17 0.38 -9.93
CA GLY A 242 -0.12 0.69 -10.59
C GLY A 242 -0.26 2.09 -11.24
N ASN A 243 0.66 3.04 -10.97
CA ASN A 243 0.73 4.32 -11.67
C ASN A 243 2.19 4.75 -11.93
N PRO A 244 2.86 4.21 -12.95
CA PRO A 244 4.25 4.54 -13.27
C PRO A 244 4.45 6.03 -13.59
N GLN A 245 3.46 6.66 -14.22
CA GLN A 245 3.52 8.08 -14.61
C GLN A 245 3.72 9.00 -13.40
N ARG A 246 3.15 8.65 -12.24
CA ARG A 246 3.34 9.42 -11.01
C ARG A 246 4.81 9.45 -10.57
N PHE A 247 5.52 8.34 -10.72
CA PHE A 247 6.94 8.28 -10.42
C PHE A 247 7.75 9.12 -11.40
N TYR A 248 7.49 9.01 -12.70
CA TYR A 248 8.15 9.81 -13.74
C TYR A 248 7.92 11.31 -13.55
N ASN A 249 6.68 11.72 -13.26
CA ASN A 249 6.34 13.10 -12.93
C ASN A 249 7.12 13.58 -11.70
N THR A 250 7.24 12.75 -10.66
CA THR A 250 8.01 13.09 -9.46
C THR A 250 9.48 13.36 -9.78
N LEU A 251 10.09 12.52 -10.62
CA LEU A 251 11.48 12.72 -11.07
C LEU A 251 11.63 14.01 -11.90
N SER A 252 10.75 14.23 -12.88
CA SER A 252 10.76 15.42 -13.73
C SER A 252 10.55 16.72 -12.95
N THR A 253 9.57 16.76 -12.02
CA THR A 253 9.31 17.94 -11.17
C THR A 253 10.49 18.28 -10.28
N LYS A 254 11.33 17.30 -9.95
CA LYS A 254 12.57 17.51 -9.19
C LYS A 254 13.74 18.00 -10.03
N GLY A 255 13.61 17.98 -11.36
CA GLY A 255 14.68 18.35 -12.28
C GLY A 255 15.62 17.20 -12.65
N VAL A 256 15.24 15.95 -12.40
CA VAL A 256 15.99 14.79 -12.91
C VAL A 256 15.80 14.72 -14.43
N LYS A 257 16.89 14.60 -15.18
CA LYS A 257 16.82 14.38 -16.63
C LYS A 257 16.47 12.93 -16.89
N ILE A 258 15.33 12.66 -17.50
CA ILE A 258 14.91 11.31 -17.88
C ILE A 258 15.21 11.11 -19.37
N GLY A 259 16.11 10.18 -19.69
CA GLY A 259 16.43 9.81 -21.07
C GLY A 259 15.42 8.80 -21.64
N ARG A 260 14.95 7.88 -20.80
CA ARG A 260 14.02 6.81 -21.18
C ARG A 260 13.17 6.39 -19.98
N THR A 261 11.94 5.94 -20.23
CA THR A 261 11.07 5.31 -19.22
C THR A 261 10.81 3.85 -19.57
N VAL A 262 10.72 2.98 -18.56
CA VAL A 262 10.38 1.56 -18.71
C VAL A 262 9.33 1.21 -17.65
N SER A 263 8.12 0.89 -18.11
CA SER A 263 6.98 0.62 -17.23
C SER A 263 6.62 -0.86 -17.24
N PHE A 264 6.49 -1.45 -16.06
CA PHE A 264 6.02 -2.81 -15.87
C PHE A 264 4.64 -2.84 -15.20
N ALA A 265 4.02 -4.01 -15.14
CA ALA A 265 2.79 -4.22 -14.38
C ALA A 265 3.05 -4.09 -12.86
N ASP A 266 2.00 -3.81 -12.08
CA ASP A 266 2.12 -3.81 -10.62
C ASP A 266 2.49 -5.22 -10.14
N HIS A 267 3.39 -5.30 -9.16
CA HIS A 267 3.98 -6.55 -8.67
C HIS A 267 4.73 -7.37 -9.73
N HIS A 268 5.24 -6.73 -10.80
CA HIS A 268 6.13 -7.41 -11.77
C HIS A 268 7.29 -8.11 -11.07
N SER A 269 7.54 -9.35 -11.48
CA SER A 269 8.67 -10.18 -11.04
C SER A 269 9.86 -9.89 -11.94
N PHE A 270 10.78 -9.06 -11.46
CA PHE A 270 11.92 -8.62 -12.23
C PHE A 270 12.94 -9.73 -12.46
N VAL A 271 13.47 -9.79 -13.68
CA VAL A 271 14.66 -10.58 -14.03
C VAL A 271 15.82 -9.66 -14.42
N ALA A 272 17.05 -10.19 -14.48
CA ALA A 272 18.22 -9.37 -14.81
C ALA A 272 18.07 -8.62 -16.14
N ASP A 273 17.48 -9.26 -17.16
CA ASP A 273 17.24 -8.65 -18.48
C ASP A 273 16.23 -7.49 -18.45
N ASP A 274 15.42 -7.37 -17.40
CA ASP A 274 14.50 -6.23 -17.22
C ASP A 274 15.25 -4.95 -16.80
N ILE A 275 16.50 -5.08 -16.30
CA ILE A 275 17.32 -3.97 -15.83
C ILE A 275 18.18 -3.47 -16.99
N PRO A 276 17.88 -2.28 -17.55
CA PRO A 276 18.63 -1.76 -18.68
C PRO A 276 20.01 -1.27 -18.25
N GLU A 277 20.98 -1.31 -19.17
CA GLU A 277 22.31 -0.75 -18.93
C GLU A 277 22.27 0.78 -18.77
N GLY A 278 23.16 1.31 -17.91
CA GLY A 278 23.32 2.75 -17.63
C GLY A 278 22.76 3.16 -16.26
N THR A 279 22.53 4.45 -16.03
CA THR A 279 22.00 4.92 -14.74
C THR A 279 20.51 4.63 -14.61
N VAL A 280 20.16 3.64 -13.80
CA VAL A 280 18.78 3.21 -13.58
C VAL A 280 18.24 3.82 -12.30
N VAL A 281 17.05 4.40 -12.37
CA VAL A 281 16.34 4.96 -11.21
C VAL A 281 14.96 4.32 -11.13
N MET A 282 14.65 3.66 -10.02
CA MET A 282 13.37 2.96 -9.82
C MET A 282 12.64 3.36 -8.55
N THR A 283 11.39 2.90 -8.42
CA THR A 283 10.65 3.09 -7.16
C THR A 283 11.27 2.24 -6.07
N GLU A 284 11.13 2.66 -4.81
CA GLU A 284 11.62 1.88 -3.67
C GLU A 284 10.97 0.49 -3.58
N LYS A 285 9.69 0.37 -3.97
CA LYS A 285 8.98 -0.91 -4.05
C LYS A 285 9.62 -1.85 -5.08
N ASP A 286 10.06 -1.31 -6.23
CA ASP A 286 10.73 -2.09 -7.26
C ASP A 286 12.16 -2.45 -6.87
N ALA A 287 12.88 -1.54 -6.19
CA ALA A 287 14.24 -1.77 -5.72
C ALA A 287 14.36 -2.98 -4.78
N VAL A 288 13.36 -3.18 -3.93
CA VAL A 288 13.28 -4.35 -3.04
C VAL A 288 13.22 -5.68 -3.80
N LYS A 289 12.63 -5.69 -5.01
CA LYS A 289 12.57 -6.88 -5.87
C LYS A 289 13.84 -7.05 -6.71
N CYS A 290 14.53 -5.96 -7.02
CA CYS A 290 15.73 -5.95 -7.85
C CYS A 290 17.03 -6.11 -7.07
N ALA A 291 17.00 -6.23 -5.73
CA ALA A 291 18.20 -6.20 -4.89
C ALA A 291 19.30 -7.19 -5.31
N ASP A 292 18.91 -8.41 -5.70
CA ASP A 292 19.85 -9.48 -6.05
C ASP A 292 20.34 -9.41 -7.51
N ILE A 293 19.65 -8.66 -8.37
CA ILE A 293 19.91 -8.56 -9.82
C ILE A 293 20.41 -7.17 -10.23
N ALA A 294 20.41 -6.20 -9.32
CA ALA A 294 20.85 -4.83 -9.58
C ALA A 294 22.35 -4.75 -9.86
N HIS A 295 22.71 -4.03 -10.92
CA HIS A 295 24.09 -3.63 -11.18
C HIS A 295 24.47 -2.37 -10.38
N ASP A 296 25.74 -1.98 -10.44
CA ASP A 296 26.34 -0.95 -9.57
C ASP A 296 25.74 0.47 -9.72
N ASP A 297 25.00 0.75 -10.80
CA ASP A 297 24.41 2.06 -11.11
C ASP A 297 22.87 2.03 -11.10
N CYS A 298 22.30 1.10 -10.31
CA CYS A 298 20.88 1.09 -9.98
C CYS A 298 20.62 1.86 -8.68
N TRP A 299 19.65 2.77 -8.75
CA TRP A 299 19.25 3.66 -7.67
C TRP A 299 17.74 3.60 -7.46
N TYR A 300 17.30 3.98 -6.26
CA TYR A 300 15.89 4.20 -5.98
C TYR A 300 15.65 5.52 -5.26
N LEU A 301 14.44 6.06 -5.43
CA LEU A 301 14.02 7.25 -4.72
C LEU A 301 13.06 6.87 -3.58
N PRO A 302 13.53 6.88 -2.32
CA PRO A 302 12.68 6.60 -1.18
C PRO A 302 11.62 7.68 -0.99
N VAL A 303 10.46 7.26 -0.49
CA VAL A 303 9.35 8.16 -0.18
C VAL A 303 8.83 7.92 1.23
N SER A 304 8.55 9.01 1.94
CA SER A 304 7.96 8.99 3.27
C SER A 304 6.65 9.78 3.27
N ALA A 305 5.65 9.27 3.99
CA ALA A 305 4.37 9.96 4.11
C ALA A 305 4.44 11.09 5.14
N THR A 306 4.01 12.28 4.73
CA THR A 306 3.75 13.41 5.62
C THR A 306 2.25 13.56 5.78
N LEU A 307 1.81 13.52 7.03
CA LEU A 307 0.40 13.59 7.43
C LEU A 307 0.10 14.96 8.01
N THR A 308 -1.07 15.52 7.71
CA THR A 308 -1.45 16.79 8.34
C THR A 308 -1.63 16.64 9.86
N PRO A 309 -1.35 17.68 10.66
CA PRO A 309 -1.52 17.63 12.12
C PRO A 309 -2.95 17.26 12.54
N GLU A 310 -3.96 17.72 11.80
CA GLU A 310 -5.37 17.46 12.08
C GLU A 310 -5.68 15.96 11.99
N PHE A 311 -5.12 15.28 10.99
CA PHE A 311 -5.27 13.84 10.86
C PHE A 311 -4.57 13.08 11.97
N GLN A 312 -3.32 13.46 12.28
CA GLN A 312 -2.56 12.81 13.35
C GLN A 312 -3.31 12.89 14.68
N GLN A 313 -3.84 14.07 15.02
CA GLN A 313 -4.63 14.26 16.23
C GLN A 313 -5.93 13.44 16.22
N ALA A 314 -6.67 13.47 15.11
CA ALA A 314 -7.93 12.74 14.99
C ALA A 314 -7.73 11.22 15.10
N PHE A 315 -6.70 10.69 14.44
CA PHE A 315 -6.32 9.28 14.54
C PHE A 315 -5.95 8.90 15.98
N MET A 316 -5.07 9.66 16.62
CA MET A 316 -4.65 9.36 18.00
C MET A 316 -5.81 9.43 19.00
N ASN A 317 -6.71 10.40 18.85
CA ASN A 317 -7.92 10.50 19.68
C ASN A 317 -8.83 9.27 19.53
N LYS A 318 -8.99 8.77 18.29
CA LYS A 318 -9.78 7.57 18.01
C LYS A 318 -9.14 6.33 18.64
N ILE A 319 -7.83 6.16 18.52
CA ILE A 319 -7.12 5.03 19.14
C ILE A 319 -7.24 5.07 20.68
N ALA A 320 -7.05 6.26 21.27
CA ALA A 320 -7.16 6.43 22.71
C ALA A 320 -8.58 6.15 23.26
N SER A 321 -9.63 6.50 22.51
CA SER A 321 -11.01 6.26 22.94
C SER A 321 -11.36 4.77 22.94
N ILE A 322 -10.89 4.00 21.94
CA ILE A 322 -11.13 2.55 21.86
C ILE A 322 -10.43 1.82 23.01
N LYS A 323 -9.19 2.19 23.34
CA LYS A 323 -8.44 1.56 24.44
C LYS A 323 -9.09 1.75 25.80
N LYS A 324 -9.82 2.87 26.01
CA LYS A 324 -10.61 3.09 27.22
C LYS A 324 -11.84 2.17 27.31
N THR A 325 -12.43 1.80 26.16
CA THR A 325 -13.61 0.93 26.11
C THR A 325 -13.26 -0.57 26.21
N LYS A 326 -12.05 -0.96 25.80
CA LYS A 326 -11.57 -2.36 25.86
C LYS A 326 -10.92 -2.75 27.20
N ARG A 327 -10.65 -1.79 28.09
CA ARG A 327 -10.18 -2.02 29.47
C ARG A 327 -11.37 -2.03 30.41
#